data_AF-A0AAW0LRK9-F1
#
_entry.id   AF-A0AAW0LRK9-F1
#
_cell.length_a   1.000
_cell.length_b   1.000
_cell.length_c   1.000
_cell.angle_alpha   90.00
_cell.angle_beta   90.00
_cell.angle_gamma   90.00
#
_symmetry.space_group_name_H-M   'P 1'
#
loop_
_entity.id
_entity.type
_entity.pdbx_description
1 polymer ?
#
loop_
_entity_poly.entity_id
_entity_poly.type
_entity_poly.pdbx_seq_one_letter_code
_entity_poly.pdbx_strand_id
1 'polypeptide(L)'
;MALTPSESLEWSLPVNPEFYEKELQKLHSACQLSRMGVFQIINHGVFDESLSNMREQAQKFFDLPLQEKKRSAQKPGSVEAYGQAFVTSVKQKLPWNDMLFLKTLPLQNRNLNFWPENPQVFRMNFYPPFLEPERVIGLNRHVDISGITLLLECGVTPRLQVLKDENWVNVEPVNGAIVVNLGHIMESSGEQVKTKAVNLDIGPAEKLIKSGSPPAYRTLKNAKYFHSFYNRKLEVSFIDSLKI
;
A
#
# COMPACT_ATOMS: atom_id res chain seq x y z
N MET A 1 18.64 -0.91 -17.20
CA MET A 1 19.14 -0.55 -15.86
C MET A 1 17.92 -0.54 -14.95
N ALA A 2 17.93 -1.28 -13.84
CA ALA A 2 16.78 -1.31 -12.91
C ALA A 2 16.70 0.02 -12.17
N LEU A 3 15.50 0.56 -11.97
CA LEU A 3 15.36 1.78 -11.17
C LEU A 3 15.80 1.52 -9.73
N THR A 4 16.55 2.46 -9.18
CA THR A 4 16.82 2.56 -7.74
C THR A 4 15.58 3.11 -7.02
N PRO A 5 15.41 2.89 -5.71
CA PRO A 5 14.28 3.46 -4.94
C PRO A 5 14.17 4.99 -5.02
N SER A 6 15.26 5.66 -5.39
CA SER A 6 15.37 7.10 -5.61
C SER A 6 15.00 7.56 -7.03
N GLU A 7 14.91 6.68 -8.01
CA GLU A 7 14.54 7.05 -9.38
C GLU A 7 13.02 7.10 -9.53
N SER A 8 12.54 8.17 -10.17
CA SER A 8 11.11 8.43 -10.39
C SER A 8 10.71 8.19 -11.85
N LEU A 9 9.49 7.72 -12.05
CA LEU A 9 8.83 7.63 -13.35
C LEU A 9 8.08 8.92 -13.64
N GLU A 10 8.23 9.46 -14.85
CA GLU A 10 7.47 10.63 -15.28
C GLU A 10 6.15 10.20 -15.90
N TRP A 11 5.05 10.51 -15.21
CA TRP A 11 3.70 10.16 -15.66
C TRP A 11 3.01 11.33 -16.37
N SER A 12 3.66 11.94 -17.35
CA SER A 12 2.98 12.92 -18.22
C SER A 12 2.09 12.21 -19.23
N LEU A 13 0.93 12.81 -19.56
CA LEU A 13 0.12 12.42 -20.72
C LEU A 13 1.02 12.27 -21.97
N PRO A 14 0.70 11.39 -22.93
CA PRO A 14 1.61 11.11 -24.04
C PRO A 14 1.70 12.32 -24.97
N VAL A 15 2.60 13.25 -24.66
CA VAL A 15 2.93 14.40 -25.50
C VAL A 15 3.85 13.96 -26.65
N ASN A 16 4.54 12.82 -26.51
CA ASN A 16 5.42 12.24 -27.53
C ASN A 16 5.45 10.68 -27.43
N PRO A 17 5.20 9.92 -28.53
CA PRO A 17 5.26 8.45 -28.54
C PRO A 17 6.61 7.85 -28.13
N GLU A 18 7.74 8.45 -28.49
CA GLU A 18 9.07 7.93 -28.10
C GLU A 18 9.32 8.10 -26.60
N PHE A 19 8.86 9.22 -26.04
CA PHE A 19 8.89 9.47 -24.60
C PHE A 19 8.02 8.45 -23.86
N TYR A 20 6.80 8.19 -24.37
CA TYR A 20 5.88 7.23 -23.78
C TYR A 20 6.45 5.80 -23.76
N GLU A 21 7.05 5.34 -24.86
CA GLU A 21 7.66 4.01 -24.92
C GLU A 21 8.84 3.87 -23.94
N LYS A 22 9.64 4.93 -23.79
CA LYS A 22 10.74 4.97 -22.81
C LYS A 22 10.21 4.87 -21.38
N GLU A 23 9.19 5.65 -21.01
CA GLU A 23 8.59 5.59 -19.67
C GLU A 23 7.88 4.25 -19.41
N LEU A 24 7.26 3.63 -20.42
CA LEU A 24 6.72 2.28 -20.31
C LEU A 24 7.81 1.24 -20.02
N GLN A 25 8.96 1.32 -20.70
CA GLN A 25 10.08 0.43 -20.44
C GLN A 25 10.66 0.64 -19.04
N LYS A 26 10.71 1.88 -18.56
CA LYS A 26 11.10 2.17 -17.17
C LYS A 26 10.08 1.60 -16.19
N LEU A 27 8.78 1.76 -16.42
CA LEU A 27 7.73 1.18 -15.59
C LEU A 27 7.86 -0.34 -15.53
N HIS A 28 8.00 -0.98 -16.69
CA HIS A 28 8.19 -2.43 -16.78
C HIS A 28 9.44 -2.88 -16.01
N SER A 29 10.55 -2.14 -16.16
CA SER A 29 11.78 -2.38 -15.42
C SER A 29 11.59 -2.18 -13.92
N ALA A 30 10.81 -1.19 -13.49
CA ALA A 30 10.49 -0.93 -12.09
C ALA A 30 9.64 -2.05 -11.49
N CYS A 31 8.72 -2.62 -12.26
CA CYS A 31 7.92 -3.77 -11.84
C CYS A 31 8.75 -5.07 -11.80
N GLN A 32 9.60 -5.31 -12.81
CA GLN A 32 10.35 -6.58 -12.95
C GLN A 32 11.71 -6.61 -12.26
N LEU A 33 12.55 -5.61 -12.52
CA LEU A 33 13.98 -5.63 -12.17
C LEU A 33 14.26 -5.16 -10.75
N SER A 34 13.34 -4.40 -10.15
CA SER A 34 13.54 -3.90 -8.79
C SER A 34 13.59 -5.04 -7.77
N ARG A 35 12.94 -6.20 -8.04
CA ARG A 35 12.57 -7.24 -7.04
C ARG A 35 11.77 -6.73 -5.83
N MET A 36 11.64 -5.42 -5.69
CA MET A 36 11.05 -4.72 -4.55
C MET A 36 9.59 -4.36 -4.80
N GLY A 37 9.17 -4.23 -6.08
CA GLY A 37 7.82 -3.81 -6.44
C GLY A 37 7.45 -2.40 -5.95
N VAL A 38 8.44 -1.55 -5.66
CA VAL A 38 8.27 -0.18 -5.16
C VAL A 38 9.03 0.80 -6.05
N PHE A 39 8.37 1.90 -6.43
CA PHE A 39 8.94 2.98 -7.24
C PHE A 39 8.19 4.29 -6.98
N GLN A 40 8.75 5.43 -7.40
CA GLN A 40 8.11 6.74 -7.25
C GLN A 40 7.58 7.23 -8.59
N ILE A 41 6.44 7.92 -8.59
CA ILE A 41 5.89 8.60 -9.77
C ILE A 41 5.86 10.10 -9.52
N ILE A 42 6.24 10.88 -10.53
CA ILE A 42 6.13 12.35 -10.57
C ILE A 42 5.30 12.76 -11.80
N ASN A 43 4.88 14.02 -11.86
CA ASN A 43 4.02 14.53 -12.94
C ASN A 43 2.70 13.74 -13.10
N HIS A 44 2.24 13.06 -12.05
CA HIS A 44 1.08 12.16 -12.03
C HIS A 44 -0.28 12.86 -12.19
N GLY A 45 -0.30 14.17 -12.45
CA GLY A 45 -1.52 14.95 -12.71
C GLY A 45 -2.38 15.26 -11.48
N VAL A 46 -1.88 14.97 -10.27
CA VAL A 46 -2.52 15.42 -9.02
C VAL A 46 -1.87 16.74 -8.64
N PHE A 47 -2.68 17.78 -8.45
CA PHE A 47 -2.18 19.10 -8.09
C PHE A 47 -1.44 19.08 -6.74
N ASP A 48 -0.33 19.83 -6.65
CA ASP A 48 0.46 19.97 -5.44
C ASP A 48 -0.36 20.54 -4.27
N GLU A 49 -1.32 21.41 -4.56
CA GLU A 49 -2.28 21.93 -3.58
C GLU A 49 -3.10 20.79 -2.96
N SER A 50 -3.56 19.84 -3.78
CA SER A 50 -4.27 18.66 -3.27
C SER A 50 -3.37 17.84 -2.37
N LEU A 51 -2.13 17.53 -2.79
CA LEU A 51 -1.18 16.78 -1.96
C LEU A 51 -0.89 17.51 -0.64
N SER A 52 -0.71 18.82 -0.68
CA SER A 52 -0.44 19.66 0.49
C SER A 52 -1.62 19.68 1.46
N ASN A 53 -2.84 19.88 0.94
CA ASN A 53 -4.06 19.80 1.74
C ASN A 53 -4.23 18.41 2.37
N MET A 54 -3.94 17.32 1.64
CA MET A 54 -3.97 15.97 2.21
C MET A 54 -3.04 15.83 3.43
N ARG A 55 -1.79 16.30 3.32
CA ARG A 55 -0.83 16.29 4.43
C ARG A 55 -1.30 17.16 5.60
N GLU A 56 -1.84 18.34 5.32
CA GLU A 56 -2.30 19.27 6.33
C GLU A 56 -3.50 18.74 7.11
N GLN A 57 -4.54 18.26 6.41
CA GLN A 57 -5.69 17.64 7.08
C GLN A 57 -5.25 16.40 7.87
N ALA A 58 -4.26 15.68 7.36
CA ALA A 58 -3.74 14.52 8.04
C ALA A 58 -3.10 14.87 9.39
N GLN A 59 -2.21 15.86 9.37
CA GLN A 59 -1.54 16.37 10.56
C GLN A 59 -2.56 16.94 11.56
N LYS A 60 -3.49 17.77 11.09
CA LYS A 60 -4.58 18.34 11.90
C LYS A 60 -5.38 17.28 12.65
N PHE A 61 -5.75 16.18 12.00
CA PHE A 61 -6.46 15.09 12.67
C PHE A 61 -5.64 14.45 13.79
N PHE A 62 -4.36 14.15 13.54
CA PHE A 62 -3.53 13.46 14.55
C PHE A 62 -3.09 14.35 15.71
N ASP A 63 -3.06 15.67 15.50
CA ASP A 63 -2.86 16.70 16.53
C ASP A 63 -4.09 16.89 17.44
N LEU A 64 -5.26 16.38 17.06
CA LEU A 64 -6.44 16.45 17.93
C LEU A 64 -6.22 15.67 19.24
N PRO A 65 -6.87 16.10 20.34
CA PRO A 65 -6.90 15.34 21.58
C PRO A 65 -7.39 13.91 21.35
N LEU A 66 -6.86 12.96 22.12
CA LEU A 66 -7.24 11.54 22.01
C LEU A 66 -8.75 11.31 22.09
N GLN A 67 -9.47 12.11 22.90
CA GLN A 67 -10.93 11.99 23.04
C GLN A 67 -11.67 12.36 21.75
N GLU A 68 -11.18 13.34 21.00
CA GLU A 68 -11.74 13.72 19.70
C GLU A 68 -11.44 12.64 18.66
N LYS A 69 -10.20 12.15 18.60
CA LYS A 69 -9.82 11.04 17.69
C LYS A 69 -10.63 9.77 17.96
N LYS A 70 -10.93 9.48 19.23
CA LYS A 70 -11.75 8.34 19.66
C LYS A 70 -13.23 8.44 19.27
N ARG A 71 -13.73 9.60 18.85
CA ARG A 71 -15.10 9.71 18.29
C ARG A 71 -15.25 8.89 17.01
N SER A 72 -14.16 8.76 16.26
CA SER A 72 -14.06 7.91 15.09
C SER A 72 -13.32 6.61 15.40
N ALA A 73 -13.45 6.02 16.60
CA ALA A 73 -12.73 4.79 16.95
C ALA A 73 -13.26 3.55 16.19
N GLN A 74 -12.35 2.62 15.91
CA GLN A 74 -12.68 1.29 15.39
C GLN A 74 -13.67 0.57 16.32
N LYS A 75 -14.63 -0.13 15.71
CA LYS A 75 -15.59 -0.99 16.43
C LYS A 75 -15.20 -2.46 16.28
N PRO A 76 -15.52 -3.34 17.26
CA PRO A 76 -15.30 -4.77 17.13
C PRO A 76 -15.86 -5.32 15.80
N GLY A 77 -15.04 -6.07 15.06
CA GLY A 77 -15.40 -6.63 13.76
C GLY A 77 -15.23 -5.68 12.55
N SER A 78 -14.85 -4.41 12.77
CA SER A 78 -14.49 -3.47 11.70
C SER A 78 -12.99 -3.21 11.67
N VAL A 79 -12.44 -3.08 10.47
CA VAL A 79 -11.07 -2.57 10.24
C VAL A 79 -11.04 -1.07 9.97
N GLU A 80 -12.21 -0.46 9.73
CA GLU A 80 -12.36 0.97 9.46
C GLU A 80 -12.45 1.79 10.75
N ALA A 81 -12.04 3.06 10.63
CA ALA A 81 -11.90 4.10 11.65
C ALA A 81 -10.52 4.13 12.35
N TYR A 82 -10.40 4.97 13.40
CA TYR A 82 -9.20 5.24 14.18
C TYR A 82 -8.87 4.10 15.15
N GLY A 83 -7.63 3.60 15.09
CA GLY A 83 -7.13 2.53 15.95
C GLY A 83 -5.85 1.91 15.41
N GLN A 84 -5.66 0.61 15.66
CA GLN A 84 -4.49 -0.13 15.21
C GLN A 84 -4.88 -1.26 14.26
N ALA A 85 -3.98 -1.61 13.35
CA ALA A 85 -4.22 -2.67 12.38
C ALA A 85 -4.02 -4.05 13.02
N PHE A 86 -5.03 -4.94 12.88
CA PHE A 86 -4.90 -6.39 13.11
C PHE A 86 -4.44 -6.81 14.51
N VAL A 87 -5.09 -6.32 15.56
CA VAL A 87 -4.89 -6.81 16.94
C VAL A 87 -5.62 -8.14 17.11
N THR A 88 -4.88 -9.25 17.22
CA THR A 88 -5.43 -10.62 17.26
C THR A 88 -5.16 -11.37 18.56
N SER A 89 -4.23 -10.89 19.41
CA SER A 89 -3.88 -11.54 20.66
C SER A 89 -3.27 -10.57 21.67
N VAL A 90 -3.48 -10.83 22.96
CA VAL A 90 -2.87 -10.07 24.08
C VAL A 90 -1.35 -10.23 24.16
N LYS A 91 -0.78 -11.26 23.52
CA LYS A 91 0.68 -11.49 23.47
C LYS A 91 1.35 -10.86 22.24
N GLN A 92 0.56 -10.27 21.34
CA GLN A 92 1.07 -9.69 20.10
C GLN A 92 1.90 -8.43 20.40
N LYS A 93 3.09 -8.35 19.81
CA LYS A 93 3.84 -7.08 19.77
C LYS A 93 3.18 -6.17 18.74
N LEU A 94 2.75 -5.00 19.19
CA LEU A 94 2.05 -4.04 18.36
C LEU A 94 3.03 -3.02 17.76
N PRO A 95 2.80 -2.62 16.51
CA PRO A 95 3.57 -1.53 15.91
C PRO A 95 3.34 -0.21 16.65
N TRP A 96 4.35 0.66 16.64
CA TRP A 96 4.29 1.98 17.27
C TRP A 96 3.66 2.99 16.30
N ASN A 97 2.36 2.82 16.05
CA ASN A 97 1.59 3.74 15.21
C ASN A 97 0.12 3.84 15.64
N ASP A 98 -0.45 4.98 15.27
CA ASP A 98 -1.89 5.18 15.18
C ASP A 98 -2.30 5.14 13.70
N MET A 99 -3.46 4.57 13.40
CA MET A 99 -4.00 4.50 12.05
C MET A 99 -5.44 5.01 12.01
N LEU A 100 -5.79 5.73 10.96
CA LEU A 100 -7.16 5.96 10.53
C LEU A 100 -7.35 5.25 9.20
N PHE A 101 -8.21 4.23 9.13
CA PHE A 101 -8.51 3.48 7.91
C PHE A 101 -9.93 3.73 7.44
N LEU A 102 -10.11 4.20 6.20
CA LEU A 102 -11.44 4.52 5.67
C LEU A 102 -11.59 3.95 4.27
N LYS A 103 -12.71 3.26 4.01
CA LYS A 103 -13.06 2.88 2.63
C LYS A 103 -13.65 4.09 1.92
N THR A 104 -12.98 4.52 0.86
CA THR A 104 -13.40 5.67 0.04
C THR A 104 -14.20 5.24 -1.19
N LEU A 105 -13.87 4.07 -1.75
CA LEU A 105 -14.47 3.50 -2.94
C LEU A 105 -14.72 1.98 -2.79
N PRO A 106 -15.73 1.45 -3.51
CA PRO A 106 -16.72 2.20 -4.28
C PRO A 106 -17.69 2.95 -3.34
N LEU A 107 -18.40 3.97 -3.84
CA LEU A 107 -19.18 4.89 -2.99
C LEU A 107 -20.22 4.18 -2.13
N GLN A 108 -20.85 3.12 -2.63
CA GLN A 108 -21.82 2.30 -1.90
C GLN A 108 -21.23 1.60 -0.66
N ASN A 109 -19.91 1.41 -0.59
CA ASN A 109 -19.23 0.78 0.53
C ASN A 109 -18.72 1.82 1.55
N ARG A 110 -18.89 3.12 1.28
CA ARG A 110 -18.45 4.17 2.18
C ARG A 110 -19.39 4.24 3.37
N ASN A 111 -18.83 4.01 4.56
CA ASN A 111 -19.57 4.19 5.80
C ASN A 111 -19.11 5.46 6.51
N LEU A 112 -19.87 6.55 6.32
CA LEU A 112 -19.55 7.87 6.87
C LEU A 112 -19.56 7.91 8.41
N ASN A 113 -20.15 6.92 9.08
CA ASN A 113 -20.13 6.85 10.54
C ASN A 113 -18.71 6.63 11.12
N PHE A 114 -17.76 6.21 10.30
CA PHE A 114 -16.35 6.07 10.68
C PHE A 114 -15.50 7.30 10.32
N TRP A 115 -16.06 8.23 9.54
CA TRP A 115 -15.33 9.38 9.05
C TRP A 115 -15.27 10.45 10.15
N PRO A 116 -14.10 11.05 10.39
CA PRO A 116 -14.00 12.19 11.30
C PRO A 116 -14.81 13.37 10.77
N GLU A 117 -15.56 14.01 11.67
CA GLU A 117 -16.28 15.25 11.38
C GLU A 117 -15.32 16.44 11.24
N ASN A 118 -14.13 16.33 11.85
CA ASN A 118 -13.10 17.35 11.83
C ASN A 118 -11.70 16.70 11.84
N PRO A 119 -10.86 16.91 10.81
CA PRO A 119 -11.22 17.19 9.41
C PRO A 119 -11.73 15.94 8.68
N GLN A 120 -12.47 16.10 7.57
CA GLN A 120 -12.86 14.96 6.73
C GLN A 120 -11.64 14.45 5.94
N VAL A 121 -11.15 13.25 6.24
CA VAL A 121 -9.91 12.71 5.67
C VAL A 121 -10.10 11.32 5.05
N PHE A 122 -9.10 10.87 4.31
CA PHE A 122 -8.90 9.50 3.83
C PHE A 122 -7.78 8.83 4.64
N ARG A 123 -7.56 7.53 4.42
CA ARG A 123 -6.65 6.68 5.21
C ARG A 123 -5.27 7.32 5.48
N MET A 124 -4.84 7.30 6.73
CA MET A 124 -3.55 7.85 7.17
C MET A 124 -2.92 7.01 8.30
N ASN A 125 -1.58 6.97 8.33
CA ASN A 125 -0.80 6.40 9.43
C ASN A 125 0.01 7.51 10.09
N PHE A 126 0.00 7.56 11.42
CA PHE A 126 0.78 8.51 12.20
C PHE A 126 1.74 7.79 13.14
N TYR A 127 2.99 8.23 13.09
CA TYR A 127 4.10 7.67 13.85
C TYR A 127 4.60 8.76 14.81
N PRO A 128 4.10 8.80 16.05
CA PRO A 128 4.48 9.82 17.01
C PRO A 128 5.99 9.72 17.32
N PRO A 129 6.65 10.84 17.67
CA PRO A 129 8.02 10.80 18.17
C PRO A 129 8.16 9.80 19.32
N PHE A 130 9.27 9.07 19.33
CA PHE A 130 9.61 8.15 20.39
C PHE A 130 11.05 8.42 20.84
N LEU A 131 11.30 8.34 22.15
CA LEU A 131 12.58 8.74 22.74
C LEU A 131 13.74 7.80 22.37
N GLU A 132 13.43 6.57 21.98
CA GLU A 132 14.41 5.53 21.60
C GLU A 132 13.95 4.85 20.29
N PRO A 133 13.96 5.55 19.15
CA PRO A 133 13.35 5.08 17.90
C PRO A 133 13.90 3.72 17.43
N GLU A 134 15.15 3.40 17.76
CA GLU A 134 15.79 2.10 17.51
C GLU A 134 15.17 0.92 18.28
N ARG A 135 14.33 1.18 19.29
CA ARG A 135 13.64 0.16 20.10
C ARG A 135 12.21 -0.13 19.66
N VAL A 136 11.68 0.63 18.70
CA VAL A 136 10.31 0.48 18.20
C VAL A 136 10.29 0.32 16.68
N ILE A 137 9.25 -0.34 16.18
CA ILE A 137 8.98 -0.41 14.76
C ILE A 137 7.66 0.30 14.49
N GLY A 138 7.68 1.29 13.59
CA GLY A 138 6.49 2.06 13.24
C GLY A 138 5.43 1.18 12.59
N LEU A 139 5.82 0.30 11.68
CA LEU A 139 4.96 -0.71 11.07
C LEU A 139 5.74 -1.99 10.86
N ASN A 140 5.20 -3.11 11.34
CA ASN A 140 5.87 -4.42 11.23
C ASN A 140 6.20 -4.75 9.77
N ARG A 141 7.28 -5.51 9.54
CA ARG A 141 7.60 -6.09 8.23
C ARG A 141 6.36 -6.77 7.66
N HIS A 142 5.90 -6.32 6.50
CA HIS A 142 4.73 -6.86 5.83
C HIS A 142 4.87 -6.69 4.32
N VAL A 143 3.93 -7.32 3.62
CA VAL A 143 3.65 -7.14 2.20
C VAL A 143 2.21 -6.69 2.10
N ASP A 144 1.95 -5.76 1.19
CA ASP A 144 0.60 -5.27 0.98
C ASP A 144 -0.26 -6.33 0.31
N ILE A 145 -1.48 -6.52 0.82
CA ILE A 145 -2.48 -7.40 0.17
C ILE A 145 -3.14 -6.72 -1.04
N SER A 146 -3.01 -5.41 -1.18
CA SER A 146 -3.66 -4.65 -2.25
C SER A 146 -3.16 -5.08 -3.64
N GLY A 147 -3.84 -4.61 -4.68
CA GLY A 147 -3.26 -4.67 -6.02
C GLY A 147 -2.13 -3.66 -6.14
N ILE A 148 -2.48 -2.37 -6.11
CA ILE A 148 -1.55 -1.24 -6.12
C ILE A 148 -1.87 -0.39 -4.90
N THR A 149 -0.84 0.03 -4.18
CA THR A 149 -0.95 1.05 -3.13
C THR A 149 -0.21 2.30 -3.59
N LEU A 150 -0.83 3.45 -3.36
CA LEU A 150 -0.28 4.78 -3.57
C LEU A 150 -0.06 5.40 -2.19
N LEU A 151 1.18 5.72 -1.86
CA LEU A 151 1.59 6.27 -0.57
C LEU A 151 2.11 7.70 -0.75
N LEU A 152 1.48 8.61 -0.02
CA LEU A 152 1.95 9.98 0.15
C LEU A 152 2.67 10.10 1.49
N GLU A 153 3.98 10.30 1.47
CA GLU A 153 4.74 10.56 2.69
C GLU A 153 4.47 12.01 3.17
N CYS A 154 4.16 12.15 4.45
CA CYS A 154 3.77 13.42 5.07
C CYS A 154 4.88 14.03 5.93
N GLY A 155 6.00 13.32 6.14
CA GLY A 155 7.15 13.78 6.92
C GLY A 155 8.32 14.22 6.05
N VAL A 156 9.26 14.96 6.66
CA VAL A 156 10.51 15.44 6.02
C VAL A 156 11.68 14.45 6.15
N THR A 157 11.55 13.43 7.00
CA THR A 157 12.56 12.40 7.20
C THR A 157 12.16 11.12 6.46
N PRO A 158 13.05 10.48 5.70
CA PRO A 158 12.79 9.17 5.09
C PRO A 158 12.48 8.15 6.19
N ARG A 159 11.30 7.53 6.14
CA ARG A 159 10.91 6.47 7.10
C ARG A 159 10.53 5.16 6.43
N LEU A 160 10.16 5.19 5.16
CA LEU A 160 9.84 3.98 4.43
C LEU A 160 11.11 3.18 4.15
N GLN A 161 11.09 1.91 4.54
CA GLN A 161 12.14 0.94 4.21
C GLN A 161 11.56 -0.22 3.42
N VAL A 162 12.34 -0.69 2.46
CA VAL A 162 11.99 -1.76 1.52
C VAL A 162 13.09 -2.80 1.55
N LEU A 163 12.72 -4.08 1.55
CA LEU A 163 13.68 -5.18 1.58
C LEU A 163 14.15 -5.47 0.16
N LYS A 164 15.44 -5.27 -0.12
CA LYS A 164 16.09 -5.54 -1.40
C LYS A 164 17.30 -6.45 -1.18
N ASP A 165 17.33 -7.60 -1.85
CA ASP A 165 18.45 -8.54 -1.77
C ASP A 165 18.89 -8.80 -0.32
N GLU A 166 17.91 -9.11 0.55
CA GLU A 166 18.05 -9.35 2.00
C GLU A 166 18.47 -8.15 2.86
N ASN A 167 18.60 -6.96 2.27
CA ASN A 167 18.98 -5.73 2.95
C ASN A 167 17.83 -4.72 3.00
N TRP A 168 17.68 -4.02 4.12
CA TRP A 168 16.72 -2.93 4.23
C TRP A 168 17.30 -1.65 3.61
N VAL A 169 16.58 -1.08 2.65
CA VAL A 169 16.97 0.13 1.93
C VAL A 169 15.92 1.21 2.19
N ASN A 170 16.36 2.44 2.48
CA ASN A 170 15.47 3.58 2.61
C ASN A 170 14.90 3.98 1.25
N VAL A 171 13.62 4.37 1.23
CA VAL A 171 13.04 5.08 0.10
C VAL A 171 13.17 6.58 0.39
N GLU A 172 14.08 7.23 -0.32
CA GLU A 172 14.27 8.68 -0.18
C GLU A 172 13.10 9.43 -0.82
N PRO A 173 12.40 10.30 -0.09
CA PRO A 173 11.21 10.97 -0.59
C PRO A 173 11.58 11.98 -1.67
N VAL A 174 10.91 11.91 -2.82
CA VAL A 174 11.00 12.92 -3.87
C VAL A 174 9.86 13.93 -3.69
N ASN A 175 10.21 15.23 -3.73
CA ASN A 175 9.19 16.27 -3.57
C ASN A 175 8.14 16.19 -4.67
N GLY A 176 6.86 16.26 -4.28
CA GLY A 176 5.74 16.11 -5.21
C GLY A 176 5.56 14.70 -5.78
N ALA A 177 6.32 13.69 -5.32
CA ALA A 177 6.15 12.32 -5.78
C ALA A 177 5.14 11.54 -4.95
N ILE A 178 4.59 10.50 -5.58
CA ILE A 178 3.79 9.46 -4.92
C ILE A 178 4.59 8.16 -4.99
N VAL A 179 4.77 7.50 -3.85
CA VAL A 179 5.36 6.16 -3.81
C VAL A 179 4.28 5.17 -4.25
N VAL A 180 4.63 4.29 -5.18
CA VAL A 180 3.78 3.22 -5.68
C VAL A 180 4.36 1.90 -5.22
N ASN A 181 3.53 1.03 -4.64
CA ASN A 181 3.90 -0.35 -4.39
C ASN A 181 2.91 -1.33 -4.99
N LEU A 182 3.44 -2.42 -5.52
CA LEU A 182 2.69 -3.56 -6.04
C LEU A 182 2.48 -4.56 -4.90
N GLY A 183 1.22 -4.82 -4.57
CA GLY A 183 0.87 -5.79 -3.54
C GLY A 183 0.65 -7.20 -4.09
N HIS A 184 0.38 -8.12 -3.18
CA HIS A 184 0.24 -9.56 -3.44
C HIS A 184 -0.77 -9.91 -4.54
N ILE A 185 -1.86 -9.16 -4.69
CA ILE A 185 -2.84 -9.45 -5.75
C ILE A 185 -2.18 -9.23 -7.12
N MET A 186 -1.44 -8.14 -7.30
CA MET A 186 -0.71 -7.87 -8.56
C MET A 186 0.38 -8.91 -8.82
N GLU A 187 1.12 -9.33 -7.78
CA GLU A 187 2.15 -10.36 -7.90
C GLU A 187 1.55 -11.72 -8.29
N SER A 188 0.44 -12.11 -7.65
CA SER A 188 -0.23 -13.38 -7.96
C SER A 188 -0.93 -13.39 -9.31
N SER A 189 -1.40 -12.22 -9.80
CA SER A 189 -2.12 -12.08 -11.06
C SER A 189 -1.24 -11.80 -12.26
N GLY A 190 0.04 -11.46 -12.08
CA GLY A 190 0.94 -11.10 -13.18
C GLY A 190 0.50 -9.81 -13.90
N GLU A 191 0.67 -8.66 -13.26
CA GLU A 191 0.60 -7.32 -13.90
C GLU A 191 -0.69 -6.94 -14.66
N GLN A 192 -1.76 -7.74 -14.65
CA GLN A 192 -3.08 -7.37 -15.20
C GLN A 192 -4.18 -7.49 -14.16
N VAL A 193 -4.66 -6.35 -13.65
CA VAL A 193 -5.90 -6.30 -12.85
C VAL A 193 -6.88 -5.34 -13.52
N LYS A 194 -8.00 -5.89 -14.01
CA LYS A 194 -9.15 -5.08 -14.43
C LYS A 194 -9.82 -4.50 -13.18
N THR A 195 -10.06 -3.19 -13.15
CA THR A 195 -10.64 -2.41 -12.05
C THR A 195 -12.06 -2.78 -11.61
N LYS A 196 -12.66 -3.86 -12.14
CA LYS A 196 -13.95 -4.44 -11.70
C LYS A 196 -13.78 -5.58 -10.66
N ALA A 197 -12.69 -5.58 -9.90
CA ALA A 197 -12.17 -6.73 -9.14
C ALA A 197 -12.76 -6.93 -7.73
N VAL A 198 -14.08 -6.85 -7.55
CA VAL A 198 -14.69 -7.23 -6.25
C VAL A 198 -15.09 -8.72 -6.21
N ASN A 199 -15.19 -9.41 -7.35
CA ASN A 199 -15.64 -10.82 -7.44
C ASN A 199 -14.82 -11.72 -8.38
N LEU A 200 -13.62 -11.31 -8.77
CA LEU A 200 -12.77 -12.16 -9.64
C LEU A 200 -11.93 -13.12 -8.79
N ASP A 201 -11.72 -14.33 -9.32
CA ASP A 201 -10.77 -15.27 -8.76
C ASP A 201 -9.35 -14.68 -8.82
N ILE A 202 -8.57 -14.89 -7.77
CA ILE A 202 -7.21 -14.37 -7.62
C ILE A 202 -6.24 -15.49 -7.95
N GLY A 203 -5.46 -15.31 -9.01
CA GLY A 203 -4.45 -16.22 -9.53
C GLY A 203 -3.83 -15.66 -10.81
N PRO A 204 -2.88 -16.37 -11.44
CA PRO A 204 -2.13 -15.87 -12.59
C PRO A 204 -3.05 -15.53 -13.76
N ALA A 205 -2.85 -14.37 -14.40
CA ALA A 205 -3.58 -14.00 -15.60
C ALA A 205 -3.32 -15.01 -16.71
N GLU A 206 -4.39 -15.53 -17.33
CA GLU A 206 -4.32 -16.58 -18.36
C GLU A 206 -3.34 -16.24 -19.49
N LYS A 207 -3.30 -14.97 -19.89
CA LYS A 207 -2.42 -14.47 -20.97
C LYS A 207 -0.92 -14.55 -20.65
N LEU A 208 -0.56 -14.70 -19.38
CA LEU A 208 0.84 -14.79 -18.94
C LEU A 208 1.26 -16.22 -18.60
N ILE A 209 0.32 -17.16 -18.60
CA ILE A 209 0.64 -18.58 -18.48
C ILE A 209 1.23 -19.02 -19.83
N LYS A 210 2.53 -19.31 -19.86
CA LYS A 210 3.22 -19.76 -21.08
C LYS A 210 2.59 -21.06 -21.58
N SER A 211 2.33 -21.13 -22.88
CA SER A 211 1.82 -22.35 -23.51
C SER A 211 2.71 -23.55 -23.16
N GLY A 212 2.11 -24.61 -22.63
CA GLY A 212 2.82 -25.83 -22.20
C GLY A 212 3.49 -25.77 -20.83
N SER A 213 3.35 -24.68 -20.06
CA SER A 213 3.86 -24.57 -18.68
C SER A 213 2.72 -24.50 -17.66
N PRO A 214 2.82 -25.16 -16.49
CA PRO A 214 1.84 -24.98 -15.43
C PRO A 214 1.92 -23.56 -14.85
N PRO A 215 0.80 -23.02 -14.31
CA PRO A 215 0.81 -21.74 -13.62
C PRO A 215 1.72 -21.80 -12.38
N ALA A 216 2.41 -20.69 -12.08
CA ALA A 216 3.29 -20.60 -10.92
C ALA A 216 2.53 -20.54 -9.58
N TYR A 217 1.27 -20.09 -9.60
CA TYR A 217 0.42 -19.94 -8.42
C TYR A 217 -0.98 -20.52 -8.64
N ARG A 218 -1.61 -20.97 -7.55
CA ARG A 218 -2.99 -21.45 -7.52
C ARG A 218 -3.98 -20.30 -7.66
N THR A 219 -5.08 -20.57 -8.35
CA THR A 219 -6.23 -19.66 -8.42
C THR A 219 -7.19 -19.93 -7.27
N LEU A 220 -7.54 -18.90 -6.49
CA LEU A 220 -8.51 -18.95 -5.40
C LEU A 220 -9.70 -18.02 -5.67
N LYS A 221 -10.90 -18.47 -5.29
CA LYS A 221 -12.08 -17.58 -5.19
C LYS A 221 -11.77 -16.40 -4.27
N ASN A 222 -12.19 -15.18 -4.63
CA ASN A 222 -11.91 -13.95 -3.88
C ASN A 222 -12.14 -14.09 -2.35
N ALA A 223 -13.32 -14.56 -1.94
CA ALA A 223 -13.65 -14.76 -0.53
C ALA A 223 -12.72 -15.78 0.16
N LYS A 224 -12.35 -16.86 -0.54
CA LYS A 224 -11.42 -17.87 -0.01
C LYS A 224 -10.02 -17.30 0.13
N TYR A 225 -9.55 -16.48 -0.81
CA TYR A 225 -8.26 -15.81 -0.72
C TYR A 225 -8.17 -14.94 0.53
N PHE A 226 -9.12 -14.03 0.75
CA PHE A 226 -9.12 -13.15 1.93
C PHE A 226 -9.29 -13.94 3.23
N HIS A 227 -10.19 -14.93 3.26
CA HIS A 227 -10.34 -15.81 4.42
C HIS A 227 -9.03 -16.53 4.76
N SER A 228 -8.36 -17.12 3.77
CA SER A 228 -7.07 -17.78 3.97
C SER A 228 -5.97 -16.79 4.38
N PHE A 229 -5.94 -15.59 3.79
CA PHE A 229 -4.96 -14.57 4.16
C PHE A 229 -5.10 -14.15 5.62
N TYR A 230 -6.31 -13.82 6.08
CA TYR A 230 -6.53 -13.33 7.44
C TYR A 230 -6.41 -14.43 8.52
N ASN A 231 -6.60 -15.70 8.16
CA ASN A 231 -6.50 -16.84 9.09
C ASN A 231 -5.17 -17.60 9.01
N ARG A 232 -4.19 -17.12 8.24
CA ARG A 232 -2.90 -17.80 8.08
C ARG A 232 -2.06 -17.74 9.37
N LYS A 233 -1.14 -18.71 9.50
CA LYS A 233 0.00 -18.58 10.41
C LYS A 233 0.97 -17.53 9.86
N LEU A 234 1.48 -16.66 10.73
CA LEU A 234 2.40 -15.58 10.35
C LEU A 234 3.86 -16.04 10.11
N GLU A 235 4.14 -17.33 10.29
CA GLU A 235 5.47 -17.94 10.16
C GLU A 235 5.87 -18.19 8.69
N VAL A 236 4.90 -18.27 7.78
CA VAL A 236 5.12 -18.56 6.36
C VAL A 236 4.53 -17.45 5.50
N SER A 237 5.28 -17.05 4.47
CA SER A 237 4.80 -16.11 3.45
C SER A 237 3.52 -16.62 2.80
N PHE A 238 2.49 -15.77 2.72
CA PHE A 238 1.21 -16.18 2.14
C PHE A 238 1.35 -16.49 0.64
N ILE A 239 2.18 -15.75 -0.10
CA ILE A 239 2.35 -15.99 -1.54
C ILE A 239 3.08 -17.30 -1.82
N ASP A 240 4.01 -17.70 -0.94
CA ASP A 240 4.68 -19.00 -1.05
C ASP A 240 3.70 -20.16 -0.82
N SER A 241 2.69 -19.97 0.04
CA SER A 241 1.63 -20.97 0.24
C SER A 241 0.73 -21.16 -0.99
N LEU A 242 0.75 -20.21 -1.94
CA LEU A 242 -0.02 -20.28 -3.18
C LEU A 242 0.76 -20.91 -4.33
N LYS A 243 2.06 -21.16 -4.20
CA LYS A 243 2.86 -21.78 -5.27
C LYS A 243 2.38 -23.20 -5.61
N ILE A 244 2.51 -23.59 -6.87
CA ILE A 244 2.21 -24.95 -7.38
C ILE A 244 3.47 -25.79 -7.44
#